data_AF-X1PSY9-F1
#
_entry.id   AF-X1PSY9-F1
#
_cell.length_a   1.000
_cell.length_b   1.000
_cell.length_c   1.000
_cell.angle_alpha   90.00
_cell.angle_beta   90.00
_cell.angle_gamma   90.00
#
_symmetry.space_group_name_H-M   'P 1'
#
loop_
_entity.id
_entity.type
_entity.pdbx_description
1 polymer ?
#
loop_
_entity_poly.entity_id
_entity_poly.type
_entity_poly.pdbx_seq_one_letter_code
_entity_poly.pdbx_strand_id
1 'polypeptide(L)'
;MAVPKFSWGALQKALRFYEKEKLRYFPLVWGQKKPVVKWEPLQSRAATFAELAEWFQEGKSANAAIICGAASDGLVALCFNDPDGAIEFFGQKLWDKLLGLTFIVKTPRGMHVYLRSSTPISSQFVAKGDNRSWLEIRADGNYIA
;
A
#
# COMPACT_ATOMS: atom_id res chain seq x y z
N MET A 1 22.76 8.60 0.76
CA MET A 1 21.43 9.09 0.32
C MET A 1 20.94 10.09 1.35
N ALA A 2 20.50 11.28 0.93
CA ALA A 2 19.90 12.24 1.85
C ALA A 2 18.61 11.66 2.44
N VAL A 3 18.41 11.78 3.75
CA VAL A 3 17.13 11.42 4.37
C VAL A 3 16.08 12.37 3.78
N PRO A 4 15.04 11.86 3.11
CA PRO A 4 14.01 12.74 2.54
C PRO A 4 13.42 13.59 3.67
N LYS A 5 13.29 14.89 3.42
CA LYS A 5 12.64 15.82 4.35
C LYS A 5 11.13 15.63 4.24
N PHE A 6 10.44 15.73 5.38
CA PHE A 6 8.99 15.72 5.40
C PHE A 6 8.42 16.87 4.56
N SER A 7 7.35 16.58 3.81
CA SER A 7 6.62 17.58 3.02
C SER A 7 5.12 17.43 3.28
N TRP A 8 4.55 18.41 3.96
CA TRP A 8 3.11 18.46 4.24
C TRP A 8 2.28 18.49 2.95
N GLY A 9 2.67 19.33 1.97
CA GLY A 9 1.98 19.41 0.69
C GLY A 9 1.98 18.11 -0.11
N ALA A 10 3.08 17.34 -0.05
CA ALA A 10 3.15 16.02 -0.68
C ALA A 10 2.22 15.01 0.01
N LEU A 11 2.23 14.97 1.35
CA LEU A 11 1.33 14.12 2.12
C LEU A 11 -0.13 14.46 1.83
N GLN A 12 -0.52 15.74 1.88
CA GLN A 12 -1.88 16.18 1.56
C GLN A 12 -2.32 15.76 0.15
N LYS A 13 -1.43 15.83 -0.85
CA LYS A 13 -1.73 15.37 -2.20
C LYS A 13 -2.01 13.87 -2.24
N ALA A 14 -1.25 13.07 -1.49
CA ALA A 14 -1.48 11.63 -1.37
C ALA A 14 -2.81 11.32 -0.67
N LEU A 15 -3.12 11.99 0.44
CA LEU A 15 -4.37 11.77 1.18
C LEU A 15 -5.61 12.08 0.31
N ARG A 16 -5.59 13.18 -0.46
CA ARG A 16 -6.65 13.50 -1.43
C ARG A 16 -6.81 12.44 -2.51
N PHE A 17 -5.71 11.85 -2.97
CA PHE A 17 -5.76 10.74 -3.91
C PHE A 17 -6.40 9.50 -3.24
N TYR A 18 -6.05 9.20 -2.00
CA TYR A 18 -6.64 8.08 -1.26
C TYR A 18 -8.15 8.25 -1.09
N GLU A 19 -8.62 9.43 -0.73
CA GLU A 19 -10.05 9.74 -0.62
C GLU A 19 -10.78 9.54 -1.96
N LYS A 20 -10.22 10.06 -3.06
CA LYS A 20 -10.78 9.89 -4.41
C LYS A 20 -10.91 8.42 -4.80
N GLU A 21 -9.91 7.62 -4.48
CA GLU A 21 -9.86 6.19 -4.78
C GLU A 21 -10.56 5.31 -3.73
N LYS A 22 -11.28 5.93 -2.77
CA LYS A 22 -11.98 5.25 -1.66
C LYS A 22 -11.07 4.34 -0.84
N LEU A 23 -9.80 4.72 -0.73
CA LEU A 23 -8.79 4.01 0.04
C LEU A 23 -8.87 4.44 1.50
N ARG A 24 -8.76 3.46 2.40
CA ARG A 24 -8.80 3.69 3.84
C ARG A 24 -7.39 3.67 4.38
N TYR A 25 -7.05 4.68 5.17
CA TYR A 25 -5.67 4.94 5.55
C TYR A 25 -5.54 5.36 7.02
N PHE A 26 -4.32 5.25 7.55
CA PHE A 26 -3.98 5.59 8.93
C PHE A 26 -2.51 6.05 9.05
N PRO A 27 -2.14 6.77 10.12
CA PRO A 27 -0.79 7.32 10.25
C PRO A 27 0.24 6.26 10.61
N LEU A 28 1.40 6.41 10.00
CA LEU A 28 2.65 5.74 10.36
C LEU A 28 3.64 6.76 10.91
N VAL A 29 4.55 6.28 11.76
CA VAL A 29 5.70 7.07 12.22
C VAL A 29 6.51 7.52 11.00
N TRP A 30 6.81 8.82 10.90
CA TRP A 30 7.60 9.37 9.80
C TRP A 30 8.94 8.64 9.63
N GLY A 31 9.28 8.30 8.38
CA GLY A 31 10.49 7.55 8.06
C GLY A 31 10.46 6.07 8.45
N GLN A 32 9.33 5.57 8.97
CA GLN A 32 9.17 4.19 9.38
C GLN A 32 7.89 3.58 8.78
N LYS A 33 7.79 2.25 8.86
CA LYS A 33 6.60 1.48 8.50
C LYS A 33 5.82 1.02 9.74
N LYS A 34 5.82 1.84 10.79
CA LYS A 34 5.23 1.50 12.09
C LYS A 34 3.94 2.29 12.34
N PRO A 35 2.80 1.64 12.62
CA PRO A 35 1.56 2.32 13.00
C PRO A 35 1.72 3.22 14.22
N VAL A 36 1.12 4.40 14.17
CA VAL A 36 0.97 5.29 15.35
C VAL A 36 -0.24 4.89 16.19
N VAL A 37 -1.23 4.25 15.55
CA VAL A 37 -2.52 3.87 16.15
C VAL A 37 -2.76 2.37 16.01
N LYS A 38 -3.67 1.84 16.83
CA LYS A 38 -4.21 0.50 16.64
C LYS A 38 -5.12 0.50 15.41
N TRP A 39 -4.60 0.01 14.29
CA TRP A 39 -5.23 0.14 12.98
C TRP A 39 -6.20 -1.02 12.67
N GLU A 40 -6.08 -2.16 13.37
CA GLU A 40 -6.87 -3.36 13.10
C GLU A 40 -8.38 -3.10 13.14
N PRO A 41 -8.94 -2.33 14.11
CA PRO A 41 -10.35 -1.97 14.10
C PRO A 41 -10.77 -1.15 12.87
N LEU A 42 -9.83 -0.44 12.25
CA LEU A 42 -10.12 0.33 11.04
C LEU A 42 -10.38 -0.57 9.84
N GLN A 43 -10.11 -1.87 9.90
CA GLN A 43 -10.52 -2.79 8.82
C GLN A 43 -12.05 -2.88 8.71
N SER A 44 -12.77 -2.78 9.83
CA SER A 44 -14.24 -2.91 9.86
C SER A 44 -14.99 -1.58 9.98
N ARG A 45 -14.36 -0.51 10.50
CA ARG A 45 -14.98 0.82 10.61
C ARG A 45 -14.14 1.92 9.99
N ALA A 46 -14.76 2.92 9.36
CA ALA A 46 -14.11 4.13 8.88
C ALA A 46 -13.33 4.87 9.98
N ALA A 47 -12.20 5.49 9.62
CA ALA A 47 -11.63 6.54 10.45
C ALA A 47 -12.56 7.75 10.39
N THR A 48 -12.81 8.37 11.52
CA THR A 48 -13.64 9.57 11.59
C THR A 48 -12.88 10.78 11.08
N PHE A 49 -13.60 11.83 10.68
CA PHE A 49 -12.97 13.10 10.29
C PHE A 49 -12.08 13.67 11.40
N ALA A 50 -12.51 13.57 12.66
CA ALA A 50 -11.74 14.04 13.81
C ALA A 50 -10.43 13.25 13.99
N GLU A 51 -10.49 11.91 13.88
CA GLU A 51 -9.29 11.05 13.90
C GLU A 51 -8.32 11.44 12.78
N LEU A 52 -8.80 11.58 11.54
CA LEU A 52 -7.96 11.94 10.40
C LEU A 52 -7.31 13.33 10.57
N ALA A 53 -8.07 14.31 11.04
CA ALA A 53 -7.57 15.66 11.31
C ALA A 53 -6.52 15.68 12.44
N GLU A 54 -6.68 14.85 13.47
CA GLU A 54 -5.70 14.72 14.54
C GLU A 54 -4.39 14.05 14.04
N TRP A 55 -4.54 13.02 13.21
CA TRP A 55 -3.43 12.23 12.68
C TRP A 55 -2.61 12.99 11.63
N PHE A 56 -3.29 13.72 10.75
CA PHE A 56 -2.70 14.40 9.62
C PHE A 56 -3.01 15.90 9.68
N GLN A 57 -2.03 16.66 10.16
CA GLN A 57 -2.10 18.11 10.28
C GLN A 57 -0.75 18.75 9.97
N GLU A 58 -0.77 20.02 9.56
CA GLU A 58 0.43 20.78 9.29
C GLU A 58 1.35 20.82 10.52
N GLY A 59 2.67 20.73 10.29
CA GLY A 59 3.67 20.66 11.36
C GLY A 59 3.83 19.28 12.01
N LYS A 60 2.93 18.32 11.77
CA LYS A 60 3.05 16.94 12.26
C LYS A 60 3.57 16.01 11.16
N SER A 61 4.83 15.60 11.29
CA SER A 61 5.44 14.65 10.34
C SER A 61 4.85 13.25 10.51
N ALA A 62 4.33 12.69 9.43
CA ALA A 62 3.79 11.33 9.40
C ALA A 62 3.97 10.71 8.00
N ASN A 63 4.06 9.38 7.97
CA ASN A 63 3.76 8.60 6.78
C ASN A 63 2.28 8.18 6.81
N ALA A 64 1.73 7.72 5.70
CA ALA A 64 0.37 7.17 5.63
C ALA A 64 0.42 5.74 5.11
N ALA A 65 -0.24 4.82 5.83
CA ALA A 65 -0.49 3.47 5.35
C ALA A 65 -1.90 3.34 4.80
N ILE A 66 -2.07 2.50 3.79
CA ILE A 66 -3.36 2.16 3.18
C ILE A 66 -3.73 0.74 3.58
N ILE A 67 -4.90 0.57 4.16
CA ILE A 67 -5.48 -0.73 4.52
C ILE A 67 -5.86 -1.45 3.23
N CYS A 68 -5.49 -2.72 3.08
CA CYS A 68 -5.83 -3.52 1.91
C CYS A 68 -7.16 -4.26 2.11
N GLY A 69 -7.62 -4.95 1.07
CA GLY A 69 -8.82 -5.77 1.09
C GLY A 69 -10.12 -4.98 1.02
N ALA A 70 -11.19 -5.56 1.56
CA ALA A 70 -12.56 -5.05 1.50
C ALA A 70 -12.69 -3.63 2.08
N ALA A 71 -11.88 -3.28 3.08
CA ALA A 71 -11.83 -1.94 3.64
C ALA A 71 -11.56 -0.88 2.56
N SER A 72 -10.68 -1.16 1.61
CA SER A 72 -10.32 -0.23 0.53
C SER A 72 -10.88 -0.69 -0.82
N ASP A 73 -12.15 -1.11 -0.84
CA ASP A 73 -12.87 -1.50 -2.07
C ASP A 73 -12.12 -2.61 -2.84
N GLY A 74 -11.71 -3.64 -2.10
CA GLY A 74 -11.09 -4.85 -2.64
C GLY A 74 -9.62 -4.68 -3.05
N LEU A 75 -8.91 -3.68 -2.51
CA LEU A 75 -7.50 -3.43 -2.86
C LEU A 75 -6.61 -4.65 -2.58
N VAL A 76 -5.88 -5.11 -3.59
CA VAL A 76 -4.86 -6.14 -3.46
C VAL A 76 -3.54 -5.58 -3.94
N ALA A 77 -2.49 -5.68 -3.13
CA ALA A 77 -1.13 -5.35 -3.55
C ALA A 77 -0.33 -6.63 -3.73
N LEU A 78 0.20 -6.82 -4.94
CA LEU A 78 1.18 -7.86 -5.25
C LEU A 78 2.57 -7.26 -5.07
N CYS A 79 3.19 -7.56 -3.94
CA CYS A 79 4.48 -7.01 -3.55
C CYS A 79 5.60 -7.96 -3.97
N PHE A 80 6.16 -7.74 -5.16
CA PHE A 80 7.32 -8.48 -5.64
C PHE A 80 8.59 -7.93 -5.01
N ASN A 81 9.33 -8.80 -4.31
CA ASN A 81 10.62 -8.50 -3.71
C ASN A 81 11.78 -8.97 -4.61
N ASP A 82 11.58 -8.81 -5.91
CA ASP A 82 12.54 -9.10 -6.97
C ASP A 82 12.31 -8.09 -8.12
N PRO A 83 13.35 -7.47 -8.69
CA PRO A 83 13.22 -6.53 -9.81
C PRO A 83 12.50 -7.10 -11.03
N ASP A 84 12.68 -8.39 -11.31
CA ASP A 84 12.12 -9.06 -12.49
C ASP A 84 10.90 -9.92 -12.13
N GLY A 85 10.62 -10.12 -10.83
CA GLY A 85 9.59 -11.03 -10.34
C GLY A 85 8.18 -10.79 -10.91
N ALA A 86 7.79 -9.54 -11.16
CA ALA A 86 6.49 -9.24 -11.77
C ALA A 86 6.42 -9.71 -13.23
N ILE A 87 7.49 -9.47 -14.00
CA ILE A 87 7.57 -9.89 -15.42
C ILE A 87 7.61 -11.41 -15.50
N GLU A 88 8.37 -12.06 -14.62
CA GLU A 88 8.43 -13.52 -14.54
C GLU A 88 7.06 -14.13 -14.17
N PHE A 89 6.31 -13.51 -13.24
CA PHE A 89 5.02 -13.99 -12.79
C PHE A 89 3.93 -13.86 -13.85
N PHE A 90 3.85 -12.68 -14.49
CA PHE A 90 2.79 -12.38 -15.46
C PHE A 90 3.13 -12.78 -16.90
N GLY A 91 4.42 -12.95 -17.19
CA GLY A 91 4.94 -13.00 -18.56
C GLY A 91 4.91 -11.63 -19.24
N GLN A 92 5.83 -11.43 -20.19
CA GLN A 92 6.04 -10.14 -20.87
C GLN A 92 4.74 -9.55 -21.46
N LYS A 93 3.96 -10.37 -22.19
CA LYS A 93 2.76 -9.92 -22.89
C LYS A 93 1.69 -9.37 -21.95
N LEU A 94 1.51 -9.96 -20.77
CA LEU A 94 0.52 -9.49 -19.80
C LEU A 94 1.07 -8.29 -19.03
N TRP A 95 2.35 -8.34 -18.67
CA TRP A 95 3.05 -7.23 -18.02
C TRP A 95 2.93 -5.92 -18.81
N ASP A 96 3.20 -5.96 -20.12
CA ASP A 96 3.10 -4.77 -20.99
C ASP A 96 1.70 -4.15 -20.98
N LYS A 97 0.66 -4.96 -20.82
CA LYS A 97 -0.72 -4.47 -20.68
C LYS A 97 -0.95 -3.83 -19.32
N LEU A 98 -0.43 -4.41 -18.24
CA LEU A 98 -0.64 -3.91 -16.88
C LEU A 98 -0.03 -2.52 -16.67
N LEU A 99 1.07 -2.20 -17.35
CA LEU A 99 1.74 -0.88 -17.27
C LEU A 99 0.79 0.31 -17.54
N GLY A 100 -0.23 0.12 -18.37
CA GLY A 100 -1.22 1.16 -18.69
C GLY A 100 -2.57 1.00 -17.99
N LEU A 101 -2.79 -0.09 -17.27
CA LEU A 101 -4.11 -0.45 -16.71
C LEU A 101 -4.20 -0.26 -15.20
N THR A 102 -3.07 -0.26 -14.49
CA THR A 102 -3.09 -0.16 -13.04
C THR A 102 -1.91 0.59 -12.46
N PHE A 103 -1.99 0.88 -11.17
CA PHE A 103 -0.93 1.53 -10.44
C PHE A 103 0.21 0.55 -10.15
N ILE A 104 1.44 0.98 -10.44
CA ILE A 104 2.67 0.21 -10.24
C ILE A 104 3.69 1.11 -9.58
N VAL A 105 4.29 0.64 -8.49
CA VAL A 105 5.27 1.40 -7.70
C VAL A 105 6.57 0.62 -7.62
N LYS A 106 7.67 1.24 -8.06
CA LYS A 106 9.01 0.70 -7.87
C LYS A 106 9.43 0.81 -6.41
N THR A 107 10.00 -0.26 -5.87
CA THR A 107 10.54 -0.32 -4.51
C THR A 107 12.05 -0.59 -4.54
N PRO A 108 12.77 -0.48 -3.41
CA PRO A 108 14.19 -0.80 -3.39
C PRO A 108 14.55 -2.22 -3.81
N ARG A 109 13.62 -3.18 -3.64
CA ARG A 109 13.86 -4.62 -3.91
C ARG A 109 13.12 -5.15 -5.14
N GLY A 110 12.19 -4.37 -5.71
CA GLY A 110 11.33 -4.84 -6.78
C GLY A 110 10.23 -3.84 -7.07
N MET A 111 8.97 -4.29 -7.03
CA MET A 111 7.82 -3.45 -7.32
C MET A 111 6.53 -3.95 -6.66
N HIS A 112 5.60 -3.03 -6.47
CA HIS A 112 4.24 -3.35 -6.08
C HIS A 112 3.31 -3.12 -7.28
N VAL A 113 2.47 -4.12 -7.56
CA VAL A 113 1.38 -4.02 -8.53
C VAL A 113 0.08 -3.98 -7.75
N TYR A 114 -0.70 -2.92 -7.92
CA TYR A 114 -1.98 -2.75 -7.22
C TYR A 114 -3.12 -3.22 -8.11
N LEU A 115 -4.09 -3.92 -7.54
CA LEU A 115 -5.25 -4.47 -8.23
C LEU A 115 -6.48 -4.30 -7.34
N ARG A 116 -7.66 -4.54 -7.91
CA ARG A 116 -8.90 -4.70 -7.14
C ARG A 116 -9.48 -6.08 -7.39
N SER A 117 -9.99 -6.69 -6.32
CA SER A 117 -10.73 -7.95 -6.38
C SER A 117 -12.17 -7.71 -5.98
N SER A 118 -13.11 -8.28 -6.74
CA SER A 118 -14.54 -8.30 -6.39
C SER A 118 -14.88 -9.37 -5.35
N THR A 119 -13.92 -10.23 -5.00
CA THR A 119 -14.06 -11.28 -4.00
C THR A 119 -12.96 -11.15 -2.94
N PRO A 120 -13.22 -11.61 -1.70
CA PRO A 120 -12.19 -11.63 -0.66
C PRO A 120 -10.94 -12.41 -1.11
N ILE A 121 -9.76 -11.89 -0.77
CA ILE A 121 -8.47 -12.52 -1.07
C ILE A 121 -7.69 -12.65 0.24
N SER A 122 -7.23 -13.86 0.53
CA SER A 122 -6.33 -14.09 1.65
C SER A 122 -4.95 -13.52 1.35
N SER A 123 -4.38 -12.81 2.32
CA SER A 123 -2.98 -12.43 2.26
C SER A 123 -2.08 -13.67 2.38
N GLN A 124 -1.00 -13.73 1.59
CA GLN A 124 -0.13 -14.90 1.55
C GLN A 124 1.27 -14.57 1.02
N PHE A 125 2.23 -15.43 1.30
CA PHE A 125 3.58 -15.39 0.73
C PHE A 125 3.73 -16.51 -0.30
N VAL A 126 4.39 -16.19 -1.41
CA VAL A 126 4.81 -17.15 -2.43
C VAL A 126 6.33 -17.15 -2.46
N ALA A 127 6.91 -18.32 -2.18
CA ALA A 127 8.34 -18.53 -2.21
C ALA A 127 8.83 -18.85 -3.63
N LYS A 128 10.06 -18.43 -3.94
CA LYS A 128 10.78 -18.85 -5.15
C LYS A 128 12.26 -19.08 -4.79
N GLY A 129 12.76 -20.28 -5.07
CA GLY A 129 14.08 -20.72 -4.58
C GLY A 129 14.18 -20.56 -3.07
N ASP A 130 15.26 -19.94 -2.59
CA ASP A 130 15.47 -19.66 -1.17
C ASP A 130 14.75 -18.40 -0.66
N ASN A 131 14.16 -17.60 -1.56
CA ASN A 131 13.42 -16.39 -1.18
C ASN A 131 11.96 -16.70 -0.85
N ARG A 132 11.67 -16.90 0.44
CA ARG A 132 10.31 -17.11 0.95
C ARG A 132 9.35 -15.95 0.72
N SER A 133 9.88 -14.77 0.41
CA SER A 133 9.12 -13.52 0.22
C SER A 133 9.16 -13.00 -1.21
N TRP A 134 9.46 -13.86 -2.19
CA TRP A 134 9.55 -13.46 -3.59
C TRP A 134 8.33 -12.66 -4.05
N LEU A 135 7.13 -13.13 -3.71
CA LEU A 135 5.89 -12.38 -3.80
C LEU A 135 5.15 -12.41 -2.46
N GLU A 136 4.76 -11.25 -1.96
CA GLU A 136 3.80 -11.11 -0.87
C GLU A 136 2.50 -10.53 -1.42
N ILE A 137 1.40 -11.25 -1.27
CA ILE A 137 0.05 -10.78 -1.60
C ILE A 137 -0.52 -10.14 -0.34
N ARG A 138 -0.76 -8.83 -0.39
CA ARG A 138 -1.40 -8.07 0.69
C ARG A 138 -2.82 -7.72 0.30
N ALA A 139 -3.78 -8.26 1.04
CA ALA A 139 -5.21 -8.06 0.87
C ALA A 139 -5.85 -7.85 2.26
N ASP A 140 -6.97 -8.49 2.57
CA ASP A 140 -7.59 -8.42 3.90
C ASP A 140 -6.58 -8.80 4.99
N GLY A 141 -6.64 -8.10 6.14
CA GLY A 141 -5.71 -8.29 7.24
C GLY A 141 -4.37 -7.57 7.11
N ASN A 142 -4.12 -6.82 6.04
CA ASN A 142 -2.84 -6.16 5.78
C ASN A 142 -2.96 -4.69 5.37
N TYR A 143 -1.81 -4.01 5.34
CA TYR A 143 -1.66 -2.66 4.82
C TYR A 143 -0.39 -2.51 3.98
N ILE A 144 -0.35 -1.44 3.19
CA ILE A 144 0.82 -0.99 2.43
C ILE A 144 1.28 0.37 2.98
N ALA A 145 2.60 0.60 2.94
CA ALA A 145 3.28 1.76 3.53
C ALA A 145 4.31 2.33 2.55
#